data_AF-A0A6B2LA37-F1
#
_entry.id   AF-A0A6B2LA37-F1
#
_cell.length_a   1.000
_cell.length_b   1.000
_cell.length_c   1.000
_cell.angle_alpha   90.00
_cell.angle_beta   90.00
_cell.angle_gamma   90.00
#
_symmetry.space_group_name_H-M   'P 1'
#
loop_
_entity.id
_entity.type
_entity.pdbx_description
1 polymer ?
#
loop_
_entity_poly.entity_id
_entity_poly.type
_entity_poly.pdbx_seq_one_letter_code
_entity_poly.pdbx_strand_id
1 'polypeptide(L)'
;MDQLIAKGKVDSTSRQSYYDSGERAYNALMSALESSKLKQIIQLQYHFNSYHTYLKSSYEYLDKQKDKVLDIVKNAENDYKNFKSKEKQKQLVWVPVSMSGDTKRVFGMSYQEVIERDQYHNKILPFLDDSFKYLEEKGLRIHGIFRVSPPKPDLDSLRERIDRGEEVDIWGIEEIHLVSGLIKLFLREMSAPLLTFELYGDWIAAIDEVSTELQIQKVKTLVNRLPEANRVLLYRILTLCIKILANQEENEMTIQNLAIVLSPSILKERDTDAQSLVDEIHKANKIMVFMLENYDALFSNF
;
A
#
# COMPACT_ATOMS: atom_id res chain seq x y z
N MET A 1 25.24 -22.14 6.23
CA MET A 1 25.62 -20.81 6.74
C MET A 1 25.30 -19.71 5.75
N ASP A 2 25.64 -19.86 4.47
CA ASP A 2 25.31 -18.88 3.42
C ASP A 2 23.80 -18.57 3.28
N GLN A 3 22.96 -19.53 3.66
CA GLN A 3 21.49 -19.36 3.72
C GLN A 3 20.98 -18.66 4.99
N LEU A 4 21.79 -18.51 6.05
CA LEU A 4 21.43 -17.73 7.26
C LEU A 4 21.83 -16.25 7.14
N ILE A 5 22.80 -15.93 6.28
CA ILE A 5 23.24 -14.55 6.00
C ILE A 5 22.34 -13.87 4.96
N ALA A 6 21.85 -14.62 3.97
CA ALA A 6 20.91 -14.11 2.98
C ALA A 6 19.53 -13.70 3.56
N LYS A 7 19.27 -14.02 4.84
CA LYS A 7 18.05 -13.67 5.57
C LYS A 7 18.25 -12.61 6.67
N GLY A 8 19.40 -11.92 6.71
CA GLY A 8 19.62 -10.76 7.60
C GLY A 8 19.55 -11.03 9.12
N LYS A 9 19.59 -12.28 9.59
CA LYS A 9 19.56 -12.61 11.03
C LYS A 9 20.95 -12.63 11.69
N VAL A 10 22.00 -12.42 10.91
CA VAL A 10 23.39 -12.26 11.33
C VAL A 10 24.01 -11.26 10.35
N ASP A 11 24.59 -10.16 10.84
CA ASP A 11 25.23 -9.12 10.04
C ASP A 11 26.36 -9.72 9.16
N SER A 12 26.56 -9.18 7.96
CA SER A 12 27.65 -9.56 7.05
C SER A 12 29.02 -9.44 7.70
N THR A 13 29.17 -8.48 8.63
CA THR A 13 30.32 -8.30 9.51
C THR A 13 30.55 -9.52 10.42
N SER A 14 29.47 -10.16 10.88
CA SER A 14 29.53 -11.41 11.64
C SER A 14 29.82 -12.63 10.77
N ARG A 15 29.36 -12.72 9.50
CA ARG A 15 29.78 -13.80 8.57
C ARG A 15 31.28 -13.79 8.39
N GLN A 16 31.82 -12.63 8.02
CA GLN A 16 33.24 -12.45 7.81
C GLN A 16 33.97 -12.73 9.12
N SER A 17 33.50 -12.18 10.25
CA SER A 17 34.05 -12.48 11.58
C SER A 17 34.06 -13.97 11.93
N TYR A 18 33.02 -14.76 11.58
CA TYR A 18 32.97 -16.21 11.85
C TYR A 18 33.86 -17.01 10.90
N TYR A 19 33.90 -16.66 9.61
CA TYR A 19 34.84 -17.24 8.66
C TYR A 19 36.28 -16.92 9.07
N ASP A 20 36.57 -15.66 9.38
CA ASP A 20 37.85 -15.19 9.89
C ASP A 20 38.19 -15.86 11.22
N SER A 21 37.22 -16.15 12.10
CA SER A 21 37.46 -16.85 13.37
C SER A 21 37.76 -18.33 13.15
N GLY A 22 37.03 -18.98 12.25
CA GLY A 22 37.28 -20.37 11.85
C GLY A 22 38.61 -20.55 11.11
N GLU A 23 38.93 -19.61 10.21
CA GLU A 23 40.19 -19.55 9.49
C GLU A 23 41.35 -19.21 10.43
N ARG A 24 41.18 -18.27 11.38
CA ARG A 24 42.16 -18.03 12.45
C ARG A 24 42.36 -19.25 13.32
N ALA A 25 41.31 -19.96 13.70
CA ALA A 25 41.41 -21.18 14.50
C ALA A 25 42.12 -22.32 13.73
N TYR A 26 41.82 -22.47 12.44
CA TYR A 26 42.48 -23.43 11.55
C TYR A 26 43.96 -23.08 11.36
N ASN A 27 44.27 -21.83 11.03
CA ASN A 27 45.65 -21.37 10.84
C ASN A 27 46.46 -21.44 12.16
N ALA A 28 45.84 -21.14 13.30
CA ALA A 28 46.47 -21.31 14.61
C ALA A 28 46.72 -22.78 14.95
N LEU A 29 45.81 -23.69 14.57
CA LEU A 29 46.01 -25.13 14.71
C LEU A 29 47.19 -25.60 13.86
N MET A 30 47.24 -25.21 12.58
CA MET A 30 48.32 -25.56 11.66
C MET A 30 49.68 -25.02 12.14
N SER A 31 49.72 -23.77 12.62
CA SER A 31 50.93 -23.19 13.22
C SER A 31 51.32 -23.83 14.56
N ALA A 32 50.35 -24.28 15.37
CA ALA A 32 50.61 -24.99 16.62
C ALA A 32 51.13 -26.42 16.37
N LEU A 33 50.63 -27.09 15.32
CA LEU A 33 51.11 -28.37 14.79
C LEU A 33 52.57 -28.25 14.32
N GLU A 34 52.90 -27.17 13.61
CA GLU A 34 54.26 -26.86 13.15
C GLU A 34 55.22 -26.51 14.30
N SER A 35 54.73 -25.92 15.40
CA SER A 35 55.56 -25.39 16.51
C SER A 35 55.65 -26.29 17.76
N SER A 36 55.21 -27.55 17.70
CA SER A 36 55.23 -28.50 18.83
C SER A 36 54.47 -28.02 20.09
N LYS A 37 53.45 -27.16 19.95
CA LYS A 37 52.65 -26.61 21.07
C LYS A 37 51.41 -27.47 21.37
N LEU A 38 51.64 -28.72 21.79
CA LEU A 38 50.61 -29.74 22.05
C LEU A 38 49.41 -29.26 22.88
N LYS A 39 49.63 -28.42 23.90
CA LYS A 39 48.54 -27.89 24.75
C LYS A 39 47.55 -27.00 24.00
N GLN A 40 48.01 -26.22 23.03
CA GLN A 40 47.15 -25.35 22.23
C GLN A 40 46.31 -26.15 21.23
N ILE A 41 46.89 -27.23 20.68
CA ILE A 41 46.21 -28.17 19.78
C ILE A 41 45.06 -28.88 20.50
N ILE A 42 45.28 -29.37 21.72
CA ILE A 42 44.25 -30.05 22.52
C ILE A 42 43.09 -29.10 22.86
N GLN A 43 43.40 -27.85 23.22
CA GLN A 43 42.37 -26.86 23.53
C GLN A 43 41.52 -26.51 22.30
N LEU A 44 42.16 -26.34 21.14
CA LEU A 44 41.46 -26.12 19.87
C LEU A 44 40.57 -27.32 19.49
N GLN A 45 41.06 -28.55 19.63
CA GLN A 45 40.28 -29.77 19.39
C GLN A 45 39.01 -29.83 20.28
N TYR A 46 39.14 -29.45 21.55
CA TYR A 46 38.00 -29.40 22.47
C TYR A 46 36.93 -28.40 22.04
N HIS A 47 37.36 -27.22 21.58
CA HIS A 47 36.43 -26.21 21.03
C HIS A 47 35.74 -26.73 19.76
N PHE A 48 36.47 -27.34 18.83
CA PHE A 48 35.90 -27.92 17.61
C PHE A 48 34.83 -28.98 17.91
N ASN A 49 35.11 -29.89 18.84
CA ASN A 49 34.13 -30.92 19.24
C ASN A 49 32.87 -30.31 19.86
N SER A 50 33.03 -29.28 20.70
CA SER A 50 31.91 -28.58 21.32
C SER A 50 31.02 -27.89 20.26
N TYR A 51 31.62 -27.24 19.26
CA TYR A 51 30.89 -26.65 18.14
C TYR A 51 30.19 -27.72 17.28
N HIS A 52 30.85 -28.85 17.02
CA HIS A 52 30.27 -29.95 16.27
C HIS A 52 29.00 -30.49 16.95
N THR A 53 29.06 -30.75 18.26
CA THR A 53 27.89 -31.21 19.03
C THR A 53 26.75 -30.20 19.01
N TYR A 54 27.03 -28.91 19.23
CA TYR A 54 26.00 -27.87 19.20
C TYR A 54 25.28 -27.76 17.85
N LEU A 55 26.05 -27.78 16.75
CA LEU A 55 25.50 -27.69 15.39
C LEU A 55 24.68 -28.94 15.04
N LYS A 56 25.15 -30.11 15.45
CA LYS A 56 24.43 -31.37 15.25
C LYS A 56 23.08 -31.35 15.99
N SER A 57 23.05 -30.96 17.25
CA SER A 57 21.81 -30.87 18.03
C SER A 57 20.84 -29.83 17.47
N SER A 58 21.37 -28.72 16.94
CA SER A 58 20.56 -27.67 16.31
C SER A 58 19.94 -28.16 14.98
N TYR A 59 20.69 -28.91 14.18
CA TYR A 59 20.18 -29.55 12.97
C TYR A 59 19.08 -30.57 13.28
N GLU A 60 19.31 -31.46 14.25
CA GLU A 60 18.32 -32.46 14.69
C GLU A 60 17.03 -31.81 15.23
N TYR A 61 17.14 -30.66 15.92
CA TYR A 61 15.98 -29.90 16.38
C TYR A 61 15.18 -29.34 15.20
N LEU A 62 15.84 -28.71 14.23
CA LEU A 62 15.18 -28.14 13.05
C LEU A 62 14.53 -29.22 12.19
N ASP A 63 15.19 -30.36 12.01
CA ASP A 63 14.67 -31.50 11.26
C ASP A 63 13.39 -32.05 11.91
N LYS A 64 13.34 -32.11 13.25
CA LYS A 64 12.11 -32.46 14.00
C LYS A 64 10.96 -31.46 13.85
N GLN A 65 11.23 -30.19 13.55
CA GLN A 65 10.15 -29.20 13.32
C GLN A 65 9.67 -29.18 11.87
N LYS A 66 10.45 -29.71 10.92
CA LYS A 66 10.15 -29.71 9.48
C LYS A 66 8.80 -30.36 9.19
N ASP A 67 8.54 -31.54 9.76
CA ASP A 67 7.31 -32.29 9.51
C ASP A 67 6.07 -31.58 10.08
N LYS A 68 6.21 -30.91 11.23
CA LYS A 68 5.13 -30.09 11.81
C LYS A 68 4.76 -28.91 10.92
N VAL A 69 5.76 -28.24 10.33
CA VAL A 69 5.53 -27.13 9.40
C VAL A 69 4.86 -27.64 8.11
N LEU A 70 5.30 -28.79 7.59
CA LEU A 70 4.68 -29.44 6.43
C LEU A 70 3.21 -29.78 6.68
N ASP A 71 2.86 -30.28 7.86
CA ASP A 71 1.47 -30.58 8.23
C ASP A 71 0.63 -29.31 8.38
N ILE A 72 1.17 -28.23 8.96
CA ILE A 72 0.49 -26.94 9.03
C ILE A 72 0.19 -26.41 7.61
N VAL A 73 1.15 -26.50 6.69
CA VAL A 73 0.98 -26.08 5.30
C VAL A 73 -0.08 -26.91 4.59
N LYS A 74 -0.06 -28.24 4.73
CA LYS A 74 -1.09 -29.11 4.15
C LYS A 74 -2.49 -28.82 4.68
N ASN A 75 -2.62 -28.54 5.99
CA ASN A 75 -3.90 -28.19 6.59
C ASN A 75 -4.40 -26.84 6.05
N ALA A 76 -3.54 -25.82 5.96
CA ALA A 76 -3.88 -24.53 5.37
C ALA A 76 -4.31 -24.65 3.89
N GLU A 77 -3.63 -25.48 3.09
CA GLU A 77 -4.01 -25.74 1.69
C GLU A 77 -5.37 -26.41 1.57
N ASN A 78 -5.68 -27.35 2.48
CA ASN A 78 -6.97 -28.02 2.51
C ASN A 78 -8.09 -27.08 2.96
N ASP A 79 -7.84 -26.23 3.96
CA ASP A 79 -8.79 -25.21 4.41
C ASP A 79 -9.10 -24.20 3.30
N TYR A 80 -8.07 -23.78 2.54
CA TYR A 80 -8.23 -22.91 1.37
C TYR A 80 -9.05 -23.58 0.24
N LYS A 81 -8.79 -24.87 -0.07
CA LYS A 81 -9.58 -25.63 -1.05
C LYS A 81 -11.04 -25.81 -0.60
N ASN A 82 -11.26 -26.07 0.69
CA ASN A 82 -12.59 -26.20 1.28
C ASN A 82 -13.35 -24.87 1.28
N PHE A 83 -12.66 -23.76 1.53
CA PHE A 83 -13.21 -22.40 1.40
C PHE A 83 -13.67 -22.12 -0.04
N LYS A 84 -12.81 -22.37 -1.03
CA LYS A 84 -13.11 -22.17 -2.46
C LYS A 84 -14.23 -23.08 -2.98
N SER A 85 -14.35 -24.29 -2.43
CA SER A 85 -15.44 -25.22 -2.77
C SER A 85 -16.77 -24.81 -2.15
N LYS A 86 -16.78 -24.20 -0.96
CA LYS A 86 -17.99 -23.62 -0.33
C LYS A 86 -18.47 -22.37 -1.06
N GLU A 87 -17.55 -21.59 -1.61
CA GLU A 87 -17.85 -20.38 -2.39
C GLU A 87 -18.52 -20.71 -3.74
N LYS A 88 -18.09 -21.77 -4.43
CA LYS A 88 -18.73 -22.26 -5.67
C LYS A 88 -20.18 -22.75 -5.48
N GLN A 89 -20.58 -23.13 -4.26
CA GLN A 89 -21.96 -23.56 -3.96
C GLN A 89 -22.89 -22.44 -3.50
N LYS A 90 -22.41 -21.19 -3.39
CA LYS A 90 -23.25 -20.00 -3.18
C LYS A 90 -23.07 -19.00 -4.33
N GLN A 91 -23.40 -19.43 -5.55
CA GLN A 91 -23.91 -18.48 -6.54
C GLN A 91 -25.32 -18.06 -6.12
N LEU A 92 -25.40 -17.07 -5.23
CA LEU A 92 -26.63 -16.35 -4.96
C LEU A 92 -26.80 -15.26 -6.02
N VAL A 93 -27.93 -15.32 -6.72
CA VAL A 93 -28.45 -14.25 -7.58
C VAL A 93 -28.41 -12.94 -6.80
N TRP A 94 -27.73 -11.93 -7.35
CA TRP A 94 -27.72 -10.58 -6.79
C TRP A 94 -29.13 -9.99 -6.88
N VAL A 95 -29.74 -9.77 -5.71
CA VAL A 95 -30.92 -8.92 -5.55
C VAL A 95 -30.59 -7.96 -4.41
N PRO A 96 -30.66 -6.64 -4.60
CA PRO A 96 -30.47 -5.71 -3.50
C PRO A 96 -31.72 -5.78 -2.61
N VAL A 97 -31.60 -6.41 -1.45
CA VAL A 97 -32.60 -6.32 -0.38
C VAL A 97 -32.14 -5.24 0.58
N SER A 98 -32.84 -4.11 0.58
CA SER A 98 -32.89 -3.25 1.76
C SER A 98 -33.75 -3.94 2.82
N MET A 99 -33.34 -3.78 4.09
CA MET A 99 -34.12 -3.80 5.33
C MET A 99 -33.21 -4.28 6.47
N SER A 100 -33.30 -3.64 7.63
CA SER A 100 -32.57 -3.84 8.91
C SER A 100 -31.15 -3.26 9.00
N GLY A 101 -31.00 -2.28 9.90
CA GLY A 101 -29.82 -1.44 10.09
C GLY A 101 -28.70 -2.11 10.88
N ASP A 102 -27.53 -2.17 10.25
CA ASP A 102 -26.19 -2.01 10.83
C ASP A 102 -25.15 -2.24 9.72
N THR A 103 -25.23 -1.47 8.63
CA THR A 103 -24.23 -1.60 7.56
C THR A 103 -23.05 -0.68 7.85
N LYS A 104 -21.94 -1.24 8.34
CA LYS A 104 -20.62 -0.57 8.39
C LYS A 104 -19.98 -0.36 7.00
N ARG A 105 -20.74 -0.59 5.93
CA ARG A 105 -20.33 -0.36 4.55
C ARG A 105 -19.85 1.07 4.38
N VAL A 106 -18.78 1.27 3.60
CA VAL A 106 -18.22 2.58 3.25
C VAL A 106 -18.00 2.74 1.75
N PHE A 107 -17.64 1.68 1.03
CA PHE A 107 -17.50 1.69 -0.42
C PHE A 107 -18.88 1.72 -1.11
N GLY A 108 -19.01 2.48 -2.20
CA GLY A 108 -20.30 2.62 -2.89
C GLY A 108 -21.21 3.70 -2.31
N MET A 109 -20.78 4.47 -1.31
CA MET A 109 -21.60 5.48 -0.63
C MET A 109 -21.07 6.89 -0.89
N SER A 110 -21.87 7.90 -0.52
CA SER A 110 -21.42 9.29 -0.56
C SER A 110 -20.43 9.53 0.57
N TYR A 111 -19.30 10.15 0.28
CA TYR A 111 -18.28 10.40 1.29
C TYR A 111 -18.80 11.27 2.44
N GLN A 112 -19.54 12.33 2.11
CA GLN A 112 -20.20 13.19 3.10
C GLN A 112 -21.15 12.40 4.01
N GLU A 113 -22.00 11.53 3.43
CA GLU A 113 -22.95 10.72 4.20
C GLU A 113 -22.25 9.75 5.15
N VAL A 114 -21.15 9.11 4.70
CA VAL A 114 -20.36 8.20 5.57
C VAL A 114 -19.80 8.96 6.77
N ILE A 115 -19.19 10.12 6.52
CA ILE A 115 -18.56 10.94 7.55
C ILE A 115 -19.59 11.47 8.56
N GLU A 116 -20.77 11.86 8.10
CA GLU A 116 -21.86 12.32 8.97
C GLU A 116 -22.48 11.18 9.78
N ARG A 117 -22.74 10.03 9.14
CA ARG A 117 -23.31 8.83 9.79
C ARG A 117 -22.43 8.34 10.93
N ASP A 118 -21.13 8.22 10.68
CA ASP A 118 -20.16 7.65 11.61
C ASP A 118 -19.49 8.72 12.50
N GLN A 119 -19.86 9.99 12.31
CA GLN A 119 -19.40 11.14 13.10
C GLN A 119 -17.88 11.32 13.16
N TYR A 120 -17.17 11.07 12.05
CA TYR A 120 -15.73 11.26 11.99
C TYR A 120 -15.36 12.75 12.00
N HIS A 121 -14.89 13.25 13.16
CA HIS A 121 -14.61 14.67 13.39
C HIS A 121 -13.56 15.28 12.46
N ASN A 122 -12.51 14.53 12.11
CA ASN A 122 -11.45 14.96 11.19
C ASN A 122 -11.87 14.88 9.70
N LYS A 123 -13.10 14.42 9.42
CA LYS A 123 -13.65 14.22 8.06
C LYS A 123 -12.84 13.25 7.19
N ILE A 124 -11.99 12.42 7.81
CA ILE A 124 -11.21 11.38 7.13
C ILE A 124 -11.50 10.02 7.76
N LEU A 125 -11.85 9.03 6.94
CA LEU A 125 -12.05 7.65 7.40
C LEU A 125 -10.73 7.07 7.96
N PRO A 126 -10.75 6.32 9.08
CA PRO A 126 -9.53 5.82 9.71
C PRO A 126 -8.59 5.07 8.76
N PHE A 127 -9.11 4.13 7.96
CA PHE A 127 -8.28 3.38 7.02
C PHE A 127 -7.67 4.27 5.92
N LEU A 128 -8.33 5.38 5.52
CA LEU A 128 -7.77 6.34 4.57
C LEU A 128 -6.67 7.17 5.22
N ASP A 129 -6.89 7.62 6.46
CA ASP A 129 -5.88 8.38 7.21
C ASP A 129 -4.60 7.55 7.38
N ASP A 130 -4.74 6.29 7.79
CA ASP A 130 -3.62 5.35 7.89
C ASP A 130 -2.98 5.06 6.52
N SER A 131 -3.78 4.92 5.46
CA SER A 131 -3.26 4.75 4.10
C SER A 131 -2.45 5.96 3.64
N PHE A 132 -2.91 7.18 3.93
CA PHE A 132 -2.15 8.39 3.61
C PHE A 132 -0.84 8.44 4.39
N LYS A 133 -0.88 8.24 5.71
CA LYS A 133 0.32 8.25 6.56
C LYS A 133 1.33 7.19 6.13
N TYR A 134 0.87 5.97 5.85
CA TYR A 134 1.68 4.88 5.36
C TYR A 134 2.39 5.23 4.05
N LEU A 135 1.68 5.81 3.08
CA LEU A 135 2.28 6.21 1.80
C LEU A 135 3.21 7.42 1.93
N GLU A 136 2.93 8.35 2.84
CA GLU A 136 3.85 9.46 3.15
C GLU A 136 5.15 8.96 3.79
N GLU A 137 5.11 7.88 4.57
CA GLU A 137 6.31 7.33 5.22
C GLU A 137 7.08 6.36 4.32
N LYS A 138 6.39 5.47 3.60
CA LYS A 138 7.00 4.35 2.87
C LYS A 138 6.85 4.44 1.35
N GLY A 139 5.87 5.19 0.86
CA GLY A 139 5.45 5.17 -0.55
C GLY A 139 6.09 6.23 -1.46
N LEU A 140 6.66 7.31 -0.91
CA LEU A 140 7.05 8.48 -1.70
C LEU A 140 8.12 8.21 -2.77
N ARG A 141 8.99 7.22 -2.57
CA ARG A 141 10.07 6.85 -3.51
C ARG A 141 9.80 5.54 -4.25
N ILE A 142 8.62 4.97 -4.07
CA ILE A 142 8.26 3.70 -4.71
C ILE A 142 7.97 3.93 -6.18
N HIS A 143 8.75 3.27 -7.02
CA HIS A 143 8.61 3.33 -8.47
C HIS A 143 7.17 3.02 -8.92
N GLY A 144 6.58 3.94 -9.68
CA GLY A 144 5.25 3.79 -10.24
C GLY A 144 4.13 3.76 -9.18
N ILE A 145 4.30 4.38 -8.01
CA ILE A 145 3.24 4.51 -7.02
C ILE A 145 1.97 5.10 -7.66
N PHE A 146 0.78 4.56 -7.32
CA PHE A 146 -0.49 4.78 -8.03
C PHE A 146 -0.58 4.31 -9.50
N ARG A 147 0.52 4.11 -10.23
CA ARG A 147 0.51 3.56 -11.60
C ARG A 147 0.41 2.04 -11.62
N VAL A 148 1.23 1.36 -10.82
CA VAL A 148 1.26 -0.11 -10.75
C VAL A 148 -0.03 -0.62 -10.09
N SER A 149 -0.65 -1.61 -10.72
CA SER A 149 -1.86 -2.26 -10.20
C SER A 149 -1.46 -3.36 -9.21
N PRO A 150 -2.05 -3.39 -7.99
CA PRO A 150 -1.82 -4.47 -7.06
C PRO A 150 -2.53 -5.77 -7.51
N PRO A 151 -2.23 -6.91 -6.87
CA PRO A 151 -3.00 -8.14 -7.07
C PRO A 151 -4.48 -7.90 -6.78
N LYS A 152 -5.33 -8.08 -7.80
CA LYS A 152 -6.77 -7.83 -7.70
C LYS A 152 -7.47 -8.62 -6.58
N PRO A 153 -7.18 -9.93 -6.36
CA PRO A 153 -7.80 -10.68 -5.26
C PRO A 153 -7.52 -10.08 -3.88
N ASP A 154 -6.29 -9.61 -3.65
CA ASP A 154 -5.89 -9.01 -2.37
C ASP A 154 -6.58 -7.66 -2.16
N LEU A 155 -6.69 -6.87 -3.23
CA LEU A 155 -7.39 -5.58 -3.21
C LEU A 155 -8.88 -5.75 -2.94
N ASP A 156 -9.53 -6.69 -3.63
CA ASP A 156 -10.95 -7.00 -3.45
C ASP A 156 -11.21 -7.52 -2.02
N SER A 157 -10.34 -8.40 -1.50
CA SER A 157 -10.41 -8.89 -0.11
C SER A 157 -10.29 -7.76 0.91
N LEU A 158 -9.32 -6.86 0.74
CA LEU A 158 -9.10 -5.72 1.63
C LEU A 158 -10.32 -4.78 1.66
N ARG A 159 -10.84 -4.47 0.47
CA ARG A 159 -12.06 -3.66 0.28
C ARG A 159 -13.27 -4.28 0.99
N GLU A 160 -13.49 -5.59 0.84
CA GLU A 160 -14.60 -6.29 1.50
C GLU A 160 -14.48 -6.30 3.04
N ARG A 161 -13.27 -6.49 3.57
CA ARG A 161 -13.04 -6.45 5.03
C ARG A 161 -13.40 -5.08 5.61
N ILE A 162 -13.01 -4.01 4.93
CA ILE A 162 -13.36 -2.64 5.30
C ILE A 162 -14.87 -2.43 5.24
N ASP A 163 -15.55 -2.92 4.20
CA ASP A 163 -17.01 -2.82 4.08
C ASP A 163 -17.79 -3.61 5.15
N ARG A 164 -17.20 -4.69 5.67
CA ARG A 164 -17.72 -5.42 6.85
C ARG A 164 -17.43 -4.70 8.17
N GLY A 165 -16.65 -3.61 8.12
CA GLY A 165 -16.22 -2.85 9.28
C GLY A 165 -15.26 -3.62 10.19
N GLU A 166 -14.48 -4.51 9.60
CA GLU A 166 -13.34 -5.14 10.26
C GLU A 166 -12.23 -4.12 10.47
N GLU A 167 -11.47 -4.27 11.55
CA GLU A 167 -10.23 -3.52 11.73
C GLU A 167 -9.17 -4.05 10.74
N VAL A 168 -8.56 -3.13 10.00
CA VAL A 168 -7.56 -3.44 8.98
C VAL A 168 -6.28 -2.72 9.34
N ASP A 169 -5.23 -3.50 9.61
CA ASP A 169 -3.89 -2.98 9.83
C ASP A 169 -3.24 -2.63 8.49
N ILE A 170 -3.29 -1.34 8.13
CA ILE A 170 -2.64 -0.80 6.94
C ILE A 170 -1.10 -0.88 7.05
N TRP A 171 -0.55 -0.72 8.26
CA TRP A 171 0.89 -0.67 8.49
C TRP A 171 1.57 -2.03 8.34
N GLY A 172 0.82 -3.12 8.58
CA GLY A 172 1.23 -4.50 8.34
C GLY A 172 1.20 -4.96 6.88
N ILE A 173 0.71 -4.14 5.94
CA ILE A 173 0.71 -4.49 4.52
C ILE A 173 2.13 -4.38 3.95
N GLU A 174 2.64 -5.48 3.39
CA GLU A 174 3.98 -5.53 2.75
C GLU A 174 3.97 -4.96 1.32
N GLU A 175 2.91 -5.22 0.56
CA GLU A 175 2.77 -4.75 -0.82
C GLU A 175 2.23 -3.30 -0.86
N ILE A 176 3.13 -2.33 -1.00
CA ILE A 176 2.78 -0.89 -0.97
C ILE A 176 1.78 -0.52 -2.07
N HIS A 177 1.82 -1.17 -3.25
CA HIS A 177 0.87 -0.86 -4.32
C HIS A 177 -0.56 -1.23 -3.93
N LEU A 178 -0.77 -2.15 -2.98
CA LEU A 178 -2.08 -2.50 -2.45
C LEU A 178 -2.74 -1.30 -1.75
N VAL A 179 -1.97 -0.54 -0.97
CA VAL A 179 -2.45 0.66 -0.26
C VAL A 179 -2.81 1.78 -1.24
N SER A 180 -1.95 2.03 -2.24
CA SER A 180 -2.26 3.03 -3.29
C SER A 180 -3.45 2.61 -4.16
N GLY A 181 -3.59 1.31 -4.43
CA GLY A 181 -4.72 0.73 -5.13
C GLY A 181 -6.02 0.84 -4.35
N LEU A 182 -5.97 0.67 -3.02
CA LEU A 182 -7.11 0.82 -2.12
C LEU A 182 -7.68 2.23 -2.16
N ILE A 183 -6.83 3.26 -2.07
CA ILE A 183 -7.26 4.66 -2.17
C ILE A 183 -7.93 4.92 -3.52
N LYS A 184 -7.32 4.48 -4.63
CA LYS A 184 -7.91 4.63 -5.98
C LYS A 184 -9.26 3.92 -6.09
N LEU A 185 -9.34 2.70 -5.59
CA LEU A 185 -10.56 1.90 -5.64
C LEU A 185 -11.67 2.58 -4.85
N PHE A 186 -11.38 3.06 -3.64
CA PHE A 186 -12.33 3.77 -2.81
C PHE A 186 -12.94 4.97 -3.53
N LEU A 187 -12.09 5.85 -4.08
CA LEU A 187 -12.52 7.03 -4.82
C LEU A 187 -13.41 6.68 -6.02
N ARG A 188 -13.00 5.68 -6.80
CA ARG A 188 -13.72 5.24 -7.98
C ARG A 188 -15.10 4.65 -7.66
N GLU A 189 -15.20 3.92 -6.54
CA GLU A 189 -16.44 3.26 -6.09
C GLU A 189 -17.38 4.20 -5.33
N MET A 190 -17.00 5.42 -4.96
CA MET A 190 -17.93 6.36 -4.34
C MET A 190 -19.20 6.57 -5.19
N SER A 191 -20.34 6.77 -4.52
CA SER A 191 -21.64 6.94 -5.21
C SER A 191 -21.67 8.20 -6.10
N ALA A 192 -20.89 9.20 -5.74
CA ALA A 192 -20.58 10.38 -6.54
C ALA A 192 -19.07 10.59 -6.58
N PRO A 193 -18.50 11.15 -7.67
CA PRO A 193 -17.08 11.48 -7.72
C PRO A 193 -16.70 12.45 -6.60
N LEU A 194 -15.43 12.46 -6.23
CA LEU A 194 -14.91 13.34 -5.19
C LEU A 194 -15.23 14.82 -5.48
N LEU A 195 -15.12 15.23 -6.75
CA LEU A 195 -15.42 16.57 -7.24
C LEU A 195 -16.91 16.84 -7.52
N THR A 196 -17.77 15.88 -7.17
CA THR A 196 -19.24 15.86 -7.31
C THR A 196 -19.76 15.96 -8.74
N PHE A 197 -20.95 15.40 -8.97
CA PHE A 197 -21.60 15.48 -10.29
C PHE A 197 -22.20 16.86 -10.52
N GLU A 198 -22.67 17.50 -9.46
CA GLU A 198 -23.35 18.79 -9.49
C GLU A 198 -22.42 19.93 -9.95
N LEU A 199 -21.12 19.79 -9.68
CA LEU A 199 -20.11 20.77 -10.05
C LEU A 199 -19.36 20.42 -11.35
N TYR A 200 -19.65 19.27 -11.97
CA TYR A 200 -18.89 18.79 -13.14
C TYR A 200 -18.79 19.85 -14.25
N GLY A 201 -19.92 20.41 -14.69
CA GLY A 201 -19.94 21.45 -15.73
C GLY A 201 -19.19 22.72 -15.32
N ASP A 202 -19.26 23.09 -14.04
CA ASP A 202 -18.53 24.24 -13.51
C ASP A 202 -17.01 24.01 -13.53
N TRP A 203 -16.55 22.79 -13.23
CA TRP A 203 -15.12 22.43 -13.32
C TRP A 203 -14.59 22.53 -14.75
N ILE A 204 -15.36 22.04 -15.73
CA ILE A 204 -14.99 22.15 -17.15
C ILE A 204 -14.93 23.61 -17.57
N ALA A 205 -15.97 24.39 -17.24
CA ALA A 205 -16.00 25.82 -17.56
C ALA A 205 -14.86 26.61 -16.88
N ALA A 206 -14.47 26.23 -15.66
CA ALA A 206 -13.37 26.88 -14.95
C ALA A 206 -12.01 26.63 -15.61
N ILE A 207 -11.75 25.41 -16.10
CA ILE A 207 -10.46 25.08 -16.73
C ILE A 207 -10.36 25.59 -18.17
N ASP A 208 -11.47 25.84 -18.84
CA ASP A 208 -11.50 26.42 -20.20
C ASP A 208 -11.36 27.96 -20.21
N GLU A 209 -11.22 28.60 -19.05
CA GLU A 209 -10.93 30.04 -18.96
C GLU A 209 -9.56 30.40 -19.55
N VAL A 210 -9.50 31.57 -20.20
CA VAL A 210 -8.30 32.02 -20.92
C VAL A 210 -7.18 32.47 -19.97
N SER A 211 -7.55 33.05 -18.83
CA SER A 211 -6.60 33.60 -17.86
C SER A 211 -6.36 32.62 -16.73
N THR A 212 -5.09 32.29 -16.47
CA THR A 212 -4.68 31.44 -15.34
C THR A 212 -5.14 32.00 -13.99
N GLU A 213 -5.09 33.32 -13.80
CA GLU A 213 -5.60 33.94 -12.58
C GLU A 213 -7.11 33.70 -12.41
N LEU A 214 -7.88 33.79 -13.49
CA LEU A 214 -9.31 33.52 -13.45
C LEU A 214 -9.60 32.02 -13.25
N GLN A 215 -8.83 31.13 -13.87
CA GLN A 215 -8.88 29.69 -13.61
C GLN A 215 -8.66 29.40 -12.12
N ILE A 216 -7.62 29.97 -11.50
CA ILE A 216 -7.32 29.80 -10.06
C ILE A 216 -8.50 30.28 -9.21
N GLN A 217 -9.02 31.48 -9.47
CA GLN A 217 -10.15 32.04 -8.71
C GLN A 217 -11.42 31.19 -8.80
N LYS A 218 -11.75 30.69 -10.00
CA LYS A 218 -12.91 29.82 -10.21
C LYS A 218 -12.72 28.45 -9.56
N VAL A 219 -11.57 27.81 -9.77
CA VAL A 219 -11.24 26.51 -9.14
C VAL A 219 -11.27 26.64 -7.62
N LYS A 220 -10.72 27.71 -7.03
CA LYS A 220 -10.77 27.97 -5.59
C LYS A 220 -12.20 28.14 -5.08
N THR A 221 -13.05 28.82 -5.84
CA THR A 221 -14.48 28.95 -5.53
C THR A 221 -15.18 27.59 -5.55
N LEU A 222 -14.86 26.74 -6.53
CA LEU A 222 -15.43 25.40 -6.64
C LEU A 222 -14.97 24.46 -5.51
N VAL A 223 -13.68 24.49 -5.15
CA VAL A 223 -13.16 23.77 -3.99
C VAL A 223 -13.93 24.15 -2.72
N ASN A 224 -14.26 25.43 -2.54
CA ASN A 224 -15.03 25.90 -1.39
C ASN A 224 -16.53 25.56 -1.43
N ARG A 225 -17.06 25.22 -2.61
CA ARG A 225 -18.45 24.75 -2.78
C ARG A 225 -18.60 23.25 -2.60
N LEU A 226 -17.50 22.49 -2.55
CA LEU A 226 -17.55 21.06 -2.28
C LEU A 226 -18.13 20.79 -0.88
N PRO A 227 -18.83 19.65 -0.68
CA PRO A 227 -19.12 19.16 0.66
C PRO A 227 -17.85 19.13 1.51
N GLU A 228 -17.97 19.50 2.78
CA GLU A 228 -16.82 19.67 3.67
C GLU A 228 -15.91 18.44 3.69
N ALA A 229 -16.51 17.24 3.78
CA ALA A 229 -15.76 16.00 3.80
C ALA A 229 -15.00 15.78 2.48
N ASN A 230 -15.66 15.97 1.34
CA ASN A 230 -15.04 15.87 0.02
C ASN A 230 -13.87 16.85 -0.13
N ARG A 231 -14.04 18.08 0.35
CA ARG A 231 -12.99 19.12 0.31
C ARG A 231 -11.76 18.71 1.12
N VAL A 232 -11.94 18.18 2.33
CA VAL A 232 -10.84 17.70 3.19
C VAL A 232 -10.15 16.48 2.55
N LEU A 233 -10.91 15.54 1.99
CA LEU A 233 -10.33 14.38 1.30
C LEU A 233 -9.55 14.79 0.06
N LEU A 234 -10.06 15.73 -0.74
CA LEU A 234 -9.36 16.30 -1.90
C LEU A 234 -8.03 16.94 -1.48
N TYR A 235 -8.04 17.75 -0.42
CA TYR A 235 -6.83 18.36 0.11
C TYR A 235 -5.80 17.29 0.51
N ARG A 236 -6.20 16.23 1.23
CA ARG A 236 -5.27 15.14 1.62
C ARG A 236 -4.68 14.41 0.42
N ILE A 237 -5.49 14.12 -0.61
CA ILE A 237 -5.03 13.46 -1.84
C ILE A 237 -4.03 14.34 -2.58
N LEU A 238 -4.35 15.61 -2.80
CA LEU A 238 -3.45 16.54 -3.51
C LEU A 238 -2.16 16.75 -2.72
N THR A 239 -2.24 16.86 -1.39
CA THR A 239 -1.05 16.95 -0.51
C THR A 239 -0.13 15.74 -0.68
N LEU A 240 -0.68 14.52 -0.67
CA LEU A 240 0.11 13.31 -0.92
C LEU A 240 0.74 13.34 -2.33
N CYS A 241 -0.02 13.76 -3.33
CA CYS A 241 0.50 13.88 -4.70
C CYS A 241 1.67 14.85 -4.78
N ILE A 242 1.60 16.02 -4.13
CA ILE A 242 2.72 16.99 -4.08
C ILE A 242 3.96 16.37 -3.43
N LYS A 243 3.80 15.62 -2.34
CA LYS A 243 4.92 14.89 -1.70
C LYS A 243 5.54 13.83 -2.61
N ILE A 244 4.72 13.12 -3.40
CA ILE A 244 5.20 12.15 -4.40
C ILE A 244 5.94 12.87 -5.52
N LEU A 245 5.41 13.98 -6.03
CA LEU A 245 6.04 14.78 -7.09
C LEU A 245 7.41 15.31 -6.68
N ALA A 246 7.60 15.66 -5.41
CA ALA A 246 8.90 16.07 -4.88
C ALA A 246 9.98 14.98 -4.98
N ASN A 247 9.61 13.71 -5.20
CA ASN A 247 10.51 12.57 -5.35
C ASN A 247 10.42 11.94 -6.76
N GLN A 248 9.92 12.68 -7.77
CA GLN A 248 9.65 12.14 -9.11
C GLN A 248 10.86 11.54 -9.83
N GLU A 249 12.08 11.94 -9.47
CA GLU A 249 13.32 11.37 -10.02
C GLU A 249 13.54 9.91 -9.59
N GLU A 250 13.02 9.51 -8.42
CA GLU A 250 13.14 8.15 -7.89
C GLU A 250 11.90 7.30 -8.21
N ASN A 251 10.70 7.88 -8.05
CA ASN A 251 9.45 7.14 -8.22
C ASN A 251 8.91 7.13 -9.67
N GLU A 252 9.50 7.92 -10.58
CA GLU A 252 9.08 8.09 -11.98
C GLU A 252 7.64 8.58 -12.21
N MET A 253 7.01 9.15 -11.19
CA MET A 253 5.66 9.69 -11.26
C MET A 253 5.71 11.20 -11.46
N THR A 254 5.68 11.62 -12.73
CA THR A 254 5.49 13.03 -13.11
C THR A 254 4.05 13.50 -12.81
N ILE A 255 3.83 14.81 -12.89
CA ILE A 255 2.50 15.42 -12.72
C ILE A 255 1.48 14.85 -13.72
N GLN A 256 1.89 14.63 -14.97
CA GLN A 256 1.04 14.00 -15.99
C GLN A 256 0.75 12.54 -15.62
N ASN A 257 1.76 11.78 -15.17
CA ASN A 257 1.58 10.38 -14.79
C ASN A 257 0.60 10.23 -13.63
N LEU A 258 0.72 11.06 -12.58
CA LEU A 258 -0.23 11.06 -11.47
C LEU A 258 -1.63 11.49 -11.90
N ALA A 259 -1.72 12.54 -12.71
CA ALA A 259 -3.01 13.01 -13.19
C ALA A 259 -3.74 11.94 -14.01
N ILE A 260 -3.05 11.21 -14.89
CA ILE A 260 -3.67 10.17 -15.74
C ILE A 260 -4.27 9.04 -14.89
N VAL A 261 -3.59 8.65 -13.81
CA VAL A 261 -4.02 7.50 -13.00
C VAL A 261 -5.04 7.84 -11.92
N LEU A 262 -5.09 9.10 -11.47
CA LEU A 262 -6.01 9.56 -10.41
C LEU A 262 -7.23 10.31 -10.95
N SER A 263 -7.10 11.07 -12.05
CA SER A 263 -8.20 11.89 -12.57
C SER A 263 -9.51 11.12 -12.81
N PRO A 264 -9.49 9.88 -13.37
CA PRO A 264 -10.73 9.14 -13.61
C PRO A 264 -11.44 8.69 -12.32
N SER A 265 -10.76 8.76 -11.18
CA SER A 265 -11.32 8.36 -9.88
C SER A 265 -11.90 9.55 -9.10
N ILE A 266 -11.56 10.79 -9.46
CA ILE A 266 -11.99 11.99 -8.72
C ILE A 266 -13.05 12.82 -9.44
N LEU A 267 -13.15 12.70 -10.77
CA LEU A 267 -14.13 13.40 -11.59
C LEU A 267 -14.65 12.45 -12.66
N LYS A 268 -15.98 12.36 -12.74
CA LYS A 268 -16.67 11.67 -13.84
C LYS A 268 -18.03 12.30 -14.11
N GLU A 269 -18.53 12.19 -15.33
CA GLU A 269 -19.87 12.61 -15.73
C GLU A 269 -20.91 11.51 -15.40
N ARG A 270 -22.18 11.87 -15.21
CA ARG A 270 -23.21 10.90 -14.75
C ARG A 270 -23.52 9.83 -15.78
N ASP A 271 -23.60 10.21 -17.05
CA ASP A 271 -24.09 9.38 -18.15
C ASP A 271 -23.19 9.54 -19.39
N THR A 272 -21.89 9.24 -19.25
CA THR A 272 -20.96 9.29 -20.39
C THR A 272 -21.22 8.12 -21.33
N ASP A 273 -21.42 8.42 -22.62
CA ASP A 273 -21.36 7.39 -23.64
C ASP A 273 -19.92 6.89 -23.87
N ALA A 274 -19.78 5.69 -24.42
CA ALA A 274 -18.46 5.11 -24.68
C ALA A 274 -17.60 5.95 -25.64
N GLN A 275 -18.23 6.84 -26.42
CA GLN A 275 -17.59 7.64 -27.46
C GLN A 275 -16.98 8.92 -26.90
N SER A 276 -17.54 9.47 -25.80
CA SER A 276 -17.09 10.68 -25.11
C SER A 276 -16.16 10.40 -23.92
N LEU A 277 -15.98 9.14 -23.55
CA LEU A 277 -15.14 8.72 -22.42
C LEU A 277 -13.69 9.22 -22.52
N VAL A 278 -13.13 9.24 -23.73
CA VAL A 278 -11.75 9.73 -23.95
C VAL A 278 -11.66 11.23 -23.65
N ASP A 279 -12.62 12.01 -24.12
CA ASP A 279 -12.67 13.46 -23.91
C ASP A 279 -12.91 13.81 -22.45
N GLU A 280 -13.75 13.04 -21.75
CA GLU A 280 -13.96 13.16 -20.30
C GLU A 280 -12.67 12.91 -19.53
N ILE A 281 -11.97 11.80 -19.81
CA ILE A 281 -10.70 11.48 -19.16
C ILE A 281 -9.69 12.60 -19.39
N HIS A 282 -9.64 13.16 -20.60
CA HIS A 282 -8.77 14.29 -20.94
C HIS A 282 -9.12 15.56 -20.14
N LYS A 283 -10.41 15.89 -20.03
CA LYS A 283 -10.89 17.02 -19.22
C LYS A 283 -10.55 16.85 -17.73
N ALA A 284 -10.84 15.67 -17.17
CA ALA A 284 -10.50 15.35 -15.79
C ALA A 284 -8.99 15.41 -15.55
N ASN A 285 -8.19 14.95 -16.51
CA ASN A 285 -6.73 15.02 -16.45
C ASN A 285 -6.25 16.47 -16.38
N LYS A 286 -6.73 17.35 -17.26
CA LYS A 286 -6.40 18.78 -17.25
C LYS A 286 -6.70 19.43 -15.90
N ILE A 287 -7.87 19.14 -15.32
CA ILE A 287 -8.27 19.68 -14.01
C ILE A 287 -7.32 19.19 -12.91
N MET A 288 -6.97 17.90 -12.91
CA MET A 288 -6.03 17.34 -11.94
C MET A 288 -4.61 17.94 -12.07
N VAL A 289 -4.10 18.07 -13.30
CA VAL A 289 -2.80 18.73 -13.56
C VAL A 289 -2.84 20.16 -13.03
N PHE A 290 -3.86 20.94 -13.38
CA PHE A 290 -4.00 22.32 -12.95
C PHE A 290 -4.03 22.48 -11.43
N MET A 291 -4.78 21.61 -10.74
CA MET A 291 -4.83 21.61 -9.28
C MET A 291 -3.48 21.28 -8.63
N LEU A 292 -2.69 20.39 -9.24
CA LEU A 292 -1.36 20.05 -8.76
C LEU A 292 -0.33 21.16 -9.05
N GLU A 293 -0.37 21.78 -10.24
CA GLU A 293 0.53 22.89 -10.61
C GLU A 293 0.28 24.14 -9.76
N ASN A 294 -0.98 24.39 -9.40
CA ASN A 294 -1.42 25.58 -8.66
C ASN A 294 -1.80 25.25 -7.20
N TYR A 295 -1.30 24.14 -6.67
CA TYR A 295 -1.68 23.64 -5.34
C TYR A 295 -1.54 24.70 -4.25
N ASP A 296 -0.40 25.39 -4.20
CA ASP A 296 -0.15 26.42 -3.18
C ASP A 296 -1.15 27.58 -3.28
N ALA A 297 -1.47 28.06 -4.48
CA ALA A 297 -2.43 29.16 -4.68
C ALA A 297 -3.87 28.78 -4.30
N LEU A 298 -4.24 27.52 -4.58
CA LEU A 298 -5.56 26.98 -4.28
C LEU A 298 -5.75 26.73 -2.77
N PHE A 299 -4.71 26.23 -2.09
CA PHE A 299 -4.80 25.75 -0.70
C PHE A 299 -3.98 26.55 0.32
N SER A 300 -3.48 27.74 -0.05
CA SER A 300 -2.68 28.63 0.84
C SER A 300 -3.31 28.92 2.22
N ASN A 301 -4.64 28.83 2.32
CA ASN A 301 -5.43 29.19 3.50
C ASN A 301 -6.29 28.02 4.01
N PHE A 302 -5.93 26.78 3.65
CA PHE A 302 -6.67 25.59 4.06
C PHE A 302 -6.46 25.24 5.53
#